data_AF-A0A2N6BND4-F1
#
_entry.id   AF-A0A2N6BND4-F1
#
_cell.length_a   1.000
_cell.length_b   1.000
_cell.length_c   1.000
_cell.angle_alpha   90.00
_cell.angle_beta   90.00
_cell.angle_gamma   90.00
#
_symmetry.space_group_name_H-M   'P 1'
#
loop_
_entity.id
_entity.type
_entity.pdbx_description
1 polymer ?
#
loop_
_entity_poly.entity_id
_entity_poly.type
_entity_poly.pdbx_seq_one_letter_code
_entity_poly.pdbx_strand_id
1 'polypeptide(L)'
;MTKFKFFPWSGSSIKTKIVIGQFVFAIAIGSYLTFVISELMAQQPRLEQSQALSGQVKSDAVPLILAIKDIHFDVVQVQQWLTDISATRGRDGLDDGFKEAENFAARFKADIALAQGHARTLGLSDIETALGEVSSRFPSYYKVGKSMAEAYVGNGPAGGNKMMSAFDEKAAA
;
A
#
# COMPACT_ATOMS: atom_id res chain seq x y z
N MET A 1 -31.54 52.59 10.96
CA MET A 1 -31.33 53.22 9.64
C MET A 1 -30.23 54.27 9.75
N THR A 2 -28.98 53.86 9.56
CA THR A 2 -27.81 54.76 9.68
C THR A 2 -27.53 55.33 8.29
N LYS A 3 -27.79 56.63 8.10
CA LYS A 3 -27.57 57.33 6.83
C LYS A 3 -26.06 57.41 6.55
N PHE A 4 -25.58 56.68 5.55
CA PHE A 4 -24.26 56.92 4.95
C PHE A 4 -24.26 58.33 4.33
N LYS A 5 -23.61 59.29 4.98
CA LYS A 5 -23.39 60.63 4.40
C LYS A 5 -22.34 60.49 3.29
N PHE A 6 -22.76 60.66 2.04
CA PHE A 6 -21.84 60.84 0.91
C PHE A 6 -20.98 62.09 1.15
N PHE A 7 -19.66 61.95 1.00
CA PHE A 7 -18.67 63.01 1.18
C PHE A 7 -18.93 64.17 0.19
N PRO A 8 -18.97 65.45 0.62
CA PRO A 8 -19.45 66.54 -0.23
C PRO A 8 -18.36 67.00 -1.22
N TRP A 9 -18.58 66.77 -2.51
CA TRP A 9 -17.62 67.02 -3.61
C TRP A 9 -17.92 68.29 -4.43
N SER A 10 -18.80 69.16 -3.95
CA SER A 10 -19.40 70.23 -4.76
C SER A 10 -18.46 71.38 -5.13
N GLY A 11 -17.23 71.44 -4.59
CA GLY A 11 -16.28 72.55 -4.80
C GLY A 11 -14.93 72.25 -5.48
N SER A 12 -14.64 70.99 -5.83
CA SER A 12 -13.31 70.58 -6.34
C SER A 12 -13.29 70.31 -7.85
N SER A 13 -12.17 70.65 -8.52
CA SER A 13 -12.01 70.54 -9.98
C SER A 13 -12.13 69.10 -10.53
N ILE A 14 -12.47 68.97 -11.82
CA ILE A 14 -12.57 67.67 -12.54
C ILE A 14 -11.28 66.86 -12.42
N LYS A 15 -10.11 67.51 -12.52
CA LYS A 15 -8.80 66.85 -12.41
C LYS A 15 -8.61 66.18 -11.05
N THR A 16 -9.04 66.83 -9.97
CA THR A 16 -8.97 66.28 -8.61
C THR A 16 -9.84 65.04 -8.45
N LYS A 17 -11.02 64.98 -9.08
CA LYS A 17 -11.90 63.78 -9.06
C LYS A 17 -11.24 62.59 -9.73
N ILE A 18 -10.61 62.82 -10.88
CA ILE A 18 -9.92 61.78 -11.65
C ILE A 18 -8.75 61.20 -10.85
N VAL A 19 -7.91 62.07 -10.25
CA VAL A 19 -6.75 61.63 -9.45
C VAL A 19 -7.18 60.82 -8.23
N ILE A 20 -8.24 61.25 -7.52
CA ILE A 20 -8.75 60.50 -6.37
C ILE A 20 -9.34 59.15 -6.82
N GLY A 21 -10.08 59.12 -7.93
CA GLY A 21 -10.60 57.88 -8.52
C GLY A 21 -9.48 56.89 -8.88
N GLN A 22 -8.39 57.37 -9.48
CA GLN A 22 -7.20 56.56 -9.77
C GLN A 22 -6.56 56.00 -8.50
N PHE A 23 -6.46 56.81 -7.45
CA PHE A 23 -5.93 56.38 -6.15
C PHE A 23 -6.79 55.29 -5.51
N VAL A 24 -8.11 55.48 -5.48
CA VAL A 24 -9.05 54.49 -4.94
C VAL A 24 -8.98 53.18 -5.74
N PHE A 25 -8.90 53.27 -7.06
CA PHE A 25 -8.78 52.10 -7.92
C PHE A 25 -7.46 51.35 -7.70
N ALA A 26 -6.34 52.07 -7.56
CA ALA A 26 -5.05 51.47 -7.25
C ALA A 26 -5.04 50.75 -5.89
N ILE A 27 -5.66 51.34 -4.86
CA ILE A 27 -5.82 50.71 -3.54
C ILE A 27 -6.68 49.45 -3.65
N ALA A 28 -7.78 49.49 -4.41
CA ALA A 28 -8.63 48.33 -4.61
C ALA A 28 -7.86 47.18 -5.27
N ILE A 29 -7.09 47.44 -6.33
CA ILE A 29 -6.22 46.44 -6.97
C ILE A 29 -5.18 45.91 -5.97
N GLY A 30 -4.51 46.80 -5.23
CA GLY A 30 -3.52 46.40 -4.23
C GLY A 30 -4.11 45.46 -3.18
N SER A 31 -5.27 45.82 -2.63
CA SER A 31 -5.97 44.98 -1.64
C SER A 31 -6.39 43.62 -2.20
N TYR A 32 -6.86 43.58 -3.46
CA TYR A 32 -7.21 42.33 -4.13
C TYR A 32 -5.98 41.45 -4.37
N LEU A 33 -4.87 42.04 -4.83
CA LEU A 33 -3.60 41.32 -5.00
C LEU A 33 -3.09 40.74 -3.68
N THR A 34 -3.13 41.51 -2.59
CA THR A 34 -2.75 41.02 -1.26
C THR A 34 -3.65 39.88 -0.82
N PHE A 35 -4.98 40.01 -1.00
CA PHE A 35 -5.92 38.93 -0.70
C PHE A 35 -5.61 37.65 -1.46
N VAL A 36 -5.35 37.74 -2.77
CA VAL A 36 -4.98 36.58 -3.61
C VAL A 36 -3.67 35.95 -3.15
N ILE A 37 -2.66 36.74 -2.80
CA ILE A 37 -1.38 36.24 -2.29
C ILE A 37 -1.56 35.54 -0.94
N SER A 38 -2.35 36.11 -0.03
CA SER A 38 -2.65 35.50 1.27
C SER A 38 -3.40 34.18 1.11
N GLU A 39 -4.35 34.10 0.18
CA GLU A 39 -5.07 32.86 -0.14
C GLU A 39 -4.13 31.78 -0.72
N LEU A 40 -3.23 32.16 -1.63
CA LEU A 40 -2.20 31.26 -2.17
C LEU A 40 -1.25 30.74 -1.07
N MET A 41 -0.82 31.62 -0.16
CA MET A 41 0.01 31.24 0.98
C MET A 41 -0.73 30.31 1.95
N ALA A 42 -2.05 30.50 2.13
CA ALA A 42 -2.87 29.60 2.93
C ALA A 42 -3.02 28.20 2.31
N GLN A 43 -2.78 28.05 1.00
CA GLN A 43 -2.87 26.77 0.28
C GLN A 43 -1.54 25.99 0.20
N GLN A 44 -0.38 26.65 0.32
CA GLN A 44 0.94 25.99 0.34
C GLN A 44 1.03 24.76 1.26
N PRO A 45 0.64 24.83 2.56
CA PRO A 45 0.76 23.66 3.44
C PRO A 45 -0.12 22.48 3.02
N ARG A 46 -1.24 22.74 2.32
CA ARG A 46 -2.11 21.67 1.80
C ARG A 46 -1.47 20.95 0.62
N LEU A 47 -0.75 21.68 -0.23
CA LEU A 47 -0.03 21.09 -1.36
C LEU A 47 1.15 20.24 -0.87
N GLU A 48 1.90 20.71 0.12
CA GLU A 48 2.99 19.95 0.75
C GLU A 48 2.46 18.66 1.41
N GLN A 49 1.37 18.75 2.16
CA GLN A 49 0.74 17.58 2.77
C GLN A 49 0.21 16.60 1.70
N SER A 50 -0.40 17.10 0.63
CA SER A 50 -0.89 16.29 -0.49
C SER A 50 0.26 15.59 -1.23
N GLN A 51 1.38 16.28 -1.44
CA GLN A 51 2.59 15.70 -2.02
C GLN A 51 3.24 14.66 -1.09
N ALA A 52 3.31 14.94 0.21
CA ALA A 52 3.83 14.01 1.20
C ALA A 52 2.97 12.74 1.29
N LEU A 53 1.65 12.87 1.32
CA LEU A 53 0.71 11.75 1.29
C LEU A 53 0.84 10.95 0.00
N SER A 54 0.88 11.63 -1.15
CA SER A 54 1.07 10.98 -2.46
C SER A 54 2.42 10.25 -2.53
N GLY A 55 3.45 10.82 -1.92
CA GLY A 55 4.76 10.23 -1.74
C GLY A 55 4.67 8.92 -0.96
N GLN A 56 4.10 8.94 0.25
CA GLN A 56 3.91 7.77 1.10
C GLN A 56 3.06 6.68 0.44
N VAL A 57 2.00 7.05 -0.27
CA VAL A 57 1.16 6.08 -1.00
C VAL A 57 2.00 5.34 -2.05
N LYS A 58 2.83 6.07 -2.79
CA LYS A 58 3.68 5.50 -3.86
C LYS A 58 4.86 4.70 -3.30
N SER A 59 5.52 5.17 -2.24
CA SER A 59 6.73 4.57 -1.70
C SER A 59 6.47 3.42 -0.73
N ASP A 60 5.32 3.41 -0.07
CA ASP A 60 5.06 2.47 1.02
C ASP A 60 3.72 1.76 0.89
N ALA A 61 2.61 2.48 0.70
CA ALA A 61 1.29 1.83 0.72
C ALA A 61 1.09 0.88 -0.47
N VAL A 62 1.44 1.32 -1.69
CA VAL A 62 1.36 0.48 -2.88
C VAL A 62 2.34 -0.70 -2.81
N PRO A 63 3.64 -0.51 -2.49
CA PRO A 63 4.56 -1.62 -2.28
C PRO A 63 4.12 -2.60 -1.18
N LEU A 64 3.55 -2.13 -0.08
CA LEU A 64 2.98 -2.99 0.96
C LEU A 64 1.87 -3.89 0.41
N ILE A 65 0.91 -3.31 -0.32
CA ILE A 65 -0.19 -4.07 -0.91
C ILE A 65 0.34 -5.11 -1.91
N LEU A 66 1.33 -4.74 -2.73
CA LEU A 66 1.95 -5.66 -3.68
C LEU A 66 2.68 -6.79 -2.96
N ALA A 67 3.45 -6.50 -1.92
CA ALA A 67 4.14 -7.52 -1.12
C ALA A 67 3.15 -8.47 -0.43
N ILE A 68 2.03 -7.96 0.13
CA ILE A 68 0.96 -8.82 0.70
C ILE A 68 0.35 -9.73 -0.37
N LYS A 69 0.10 -9.19 -1.57
CA LYS A 69 -0.41 -9.98 -2.71
C LYS A 69 0.61 -11.04 -3.15
N ASP A 70 1.90 -10.72 -3.17
CA ASP A 70 2.97 -11.66 -3.53
C ASP A 70 3.16 -12.74 -2.44
N ILE A 71 3.04 -12.41 -1.15
CA ILE A 71 3.00 -13.39 -0.04
C ILE A 71 1.88 -14.42 -0.27
N HIS A 72 0.67 -13.96 -0.58
CA HIS A 72 -0.45 -14.87 -0.85
C HIS A 72 -0.16 -15.73 -2.08
N PHE A 73 0.37 -15.14 -3.15
CA PHE A 73 0.77 -15.86 -4.36
C PHE A 73 1.80 -16.95 -4.05
N ASP A 74 2.84 -16.65 -3.27
CA ASP A 74 3.88 -17.60 -2.90
C ASP A 74 3.33 -18.80 -2.11
N VAL A 75 2.40 -18.56 -1.16
CA VAL A 75 1.75 -19.65 -0.40
C VAL A 75 0.96 -20.58 -1.32
N VAL A 76 0.20 -20.00 -2.26
CA VAL A 76 -0.57 -20.78 -3.25
C VAL A 76 0.36 -21.57 -4.17
N GLN A 77 1.45 -20.96 -4.63
CA GLN A 77 2.42 -21.62 -5.50
C GLN A 77 3.15 -22.78 -4.80
N VAL A 78 3.49 -22.62 -3.52
CA VAL A 78 4.01 -23.73 -2.71
C VAL A 78 3.03 -24.90 -2.70
N GLN A 79 1.75 -24.63 -2.44
CA GLN A 79 0.73 -25.68 -2.44
C GLN A 79 0.58 -26.34 -3.81
N GLN A 80 0.51 -25.54 -4.86
CA GLN A 80 0.35 -25.97 -6.25
C GLN A 80 1.47 -26.95 -6.62
N TRP A 81 2.73 -26.57 -6.42
CA TRP A 81 3.87 -27.40 -6.80
C TRP A 81 3.98 -28.67 -5.96
N LEU A 82 3.71 -28.60 -4.66
CA LEU A 82 3.68 -29.79 -3.80
C LEU A 82 2.55 -30.75 -4.17
N THR A 83 1.40 -30.23 -4.58
CA THR A 83 0.26 -31.04 -5.03
C THR A 83 0.54 -31.67 -6.40
N ASP A 84 1.12 -30.91 -7.32
CA ASP A 84 1.44 -31.40 -8.66
C ASP A 84 2.46 -32.54 -8.59
N ILE A 85 3.57 -32.36 -7.86
CA ILE A 85 4.55 -33.45 -7.68
C ILE A 85 3.99 -34.64 -6.90
N SER A 86 2.98 -34.43 -6.03
CA SER A 86 2.26 -35.52 -5.38
C SER A 86 1.43 -36.33 -6.39
N ALA A 87 0.79 -35.67 -7.34
CA ALA A 87 -0.05 -36.29 -8.36
C ALA A 87 0.77 -36.98 -9.45
N THR A 88 1.84 -36.33 -9.93
CA THR A 88 2.73 -36.84 -10.98
C THR A 88 3.74 -37.85 -10.44
N ARG A 89 4.03 -37.77 -9.14
CA ARG A 89 5.05 -38.55 -8.42
C ARG A 89 6.45 -38.37 -8.99
N GLY A 90 6.75 -37.23 -9.60
CA GLY A 90 8.05 -36.96 -10.24
C GLY A 90 8.32 -37.83 -11.47
N ARG A 91 7.29 -38.43 -12.08
CA ARG A 91 7.44 -39.31 -13.25
C ARG A 91 7.50 -38.49 -14.54
N ASP A 92 8.03 -39.11 -15.59
CA ASP A 92 8.07 -38.53 -16.94
C ASP A 92 8.78 -37.17 -17.03
N GLY A 93 9.73 -36.91 -16.12
CA GLY A 93 10.50 -35.67 -16.07
C GLY A 93 9.84 -34.52 -15.31
N LEU A 94 8.83 -34.80 -14.47
CA LEU A 94 8.09 -33.81 -13.66
C LEU A 94 8.58 -33.74 -12.20
N ASP A 95 9.90 -33.77 -11.98
CA ASP A 95 10.56 -33.84 -10.65
C ASP A 95 10.97 -32.47 -10.07
N ASP A 96 10.63 -31.38 -10.74
CA ASP A 96 10.96 -30.00 -10.37
C ASP A 96 10.09 -29.42 -9.25
N GLY A 97 8.93 -30.01 -8.97
CA GLY A 97 7.95 -29.44 -8.03
C GLY A 97 8.49 -29.18 -6.61
N PHE A 98 9.42 -30.01 -6.09
CA PHE A 98 10.05 -29.69 -4.80
C PHE A 98 10.96 -28.47 -4.87
N LYS A 99 11.67 -28.29 -5.99
CA LYS A 99 12.58 -27.17 -6.18
C LYS A 99 11.81 -25.87 -6.34
N GLU A 100 10.74 -25.90 -7.12
CA GLU A 100 9.87 -24.73 -7.30
C GLU A 100 9.15 -24.36 -6.00
N ALA A 101 8.61 -25.33 -5.26
CA ALA A 101 8.05 -25.08 -3.94
C ALA A 101 9.07 -24.44 -2.98
N GLU A 102 10.33 -24.88 -2.99
CA GLU A 102 11.41 -24.25 -2.21
C GLU A 102 11.68 -22.80 -2.64
N ASN A 103 11.72 -22.54 -3.94
CA ASN A 103 11.92 -21.19 -4.47
C ASN A 103 10.81 -20.23 -4.00
N PHE A 104 9.54 -20.65 -4.07
CA PHE A 104 8.42 -19.85 -3.57
C PHE A 104 8.42 -19.71 -2.05
N ALA A 105 8.82 -20.74 -1.29
CA ALA A 105 8.98 -20.63 0.16
C ALA A 105 10.09 -19.62 0.55
N ALA A 106 11.15 -19.52 -0.24
CA ALA A 106 12.19 -18.52 -0.05
C ALA A 106 11.70 -17.10 -0.38
N ARG A 107 10.94 -16.95 -1.47
CA ARG A 107 10.30 -15.68 -1.85
C ARG A 107 9.32 -15.19 -0.79
N PHE A 108 8.49 -16.08 -0.24
CA PHE A 108 7.56 -15.77 0.85
C PHE A 108 8.28 -15.08 2.01
N LYS A 109 9.45 -15.59 2.40
CA LYS A 109 10.23 -15.00 3.49
C LYS A 109 10.74 -13.60 3.16
N ALA A 110 11.15 -13.37 1.91
CA ALA A 110 11.59 -12.05 1.45
C ALA A 110 10.40 -11.07 1.41
N ASP A 111 9.26 -11.50 0.88
CA ASP A 111 8.08 -10.64 0.73
C ASP A 111 7.45 -10.30 2.09
N ILE A 112 7.50 -11.21 3.07
CA ILE A 112 7.18 -10.91 4.49
C ILE A 112 8.06 -9.78 5.03
N ALA A 113 9.38 -9.85 4.81
CA ALA A 113 10.30 -8.83 5.32
C ALA A 113 10.04 -7.46 4.67
N LEU A 114 9.74 -7.43 3.36
CA LEU A 114 9.36 -6.22 2.64
C LEU A 114 8.04 -5.64 3.18
N ALA A 115 7.02 -6.46 3.33
CA ALA A 115 5.73 -6.05 3.86
C ALA A 115 5.85 -5.51 5.30
N GLN A 116 6.60 -6.17 6.16
CA GLN A 116 6.83 -5.70 7.53
C GLN A 116 7.57 -4.36 7.55
N GLY A 117 8.56 -4.16 6.66
CA GLY A 117 9.26 -2.89 6.50
C GLY A 117 8.31 -1.74 6.17
N HIS A 118 7.48 -1.89 5.14
CA HIS A 118 6.52 -0.85 4.74
C HIS A 118 5.41 -0.64 5.78
N ALA A 119 4.89 -1.72 6.39
CA ALA A 119 3.89 -1.63 7.44
C ALA A 119 4.41 -0.82 8.64
N ARG A 120 5.67 -1.05 9.05
CA ARG A 120 6.32 -0.28 10.12
C ARG A 120 6.50 1.19 9.74
N THR A 121 6.96 1.48 8.53
CA THR A 121 7.10 2.86 8.03
C THR A 121 5.76 3.61 8.06
N LEU A 122 4.66 2.92 7.75
CA LEU A 122 3.31 3.47 7.77
C LEU A 122 2.65 3.47 9.16
N GLY A 123 3.30 2.89 10.18
CA GLY A 123 2.74 2.78 11.53
C GLY A 123 1.54 1.82 11.64
N LEU A 124 1.43 0.84 10.74
CA LEU A 124 0.33 -0.11 10.66
C LEU A 124 0.59 -1.35 11.55
N SER A 125 0.46 -1.19 12.87
CA SER A 125 0.76 -2.24 13.86
C SER A 125 -0.05 -3.53 13.67
N ASP A 126 -1.31 -3.40 13.27
CA ASP A 126 -2.20 -4.55 13.07
C ASP A 126 -1.74 -5.41 11.89
N ILE A 127 -1.24 -4.74 10.83
CA ILE A 127 -0.67 -5.42 9.66
C ILE A 127 0.67 -6.08 10.01
N GLU A 128 1.55 -5.39 10.75
CA GLU A 128 2.81 -5.99 11.22
C GLU A 128 2.55 -7.24 12.08
N THR A 129 1.53 -7.20 12.94
CA THR A 129 1.10 -8.34 13.77
C THR A 129 0.61 -9.49 12.91
N ALA A 130 -0.31 -9.24 11.97
CA ALA A 130 -0.84 -10.27 11.07
C ALA A 130 0.27 -10.91 10.20
N LEU A 131 1.20 -10.10 9.69
CA LEU A 131 2.36 -10.60 8.94
C LEU A 131 3.27 -11.48 9.82
N GLY A 132 3.45 -11.10 11.09
CA GLY A 132 4.19 -11.90 12.08
C GLY A 132 3.54 -13.26 12.34
N GLU A 133 2.22 -13.29 12.49
CA GLU A 133 1.45 -14.53 12.67
C GLU A 133 1.60 -15.45 11.45
N VAL A 134 1.38 -14.92 10.24
CA VAL A 134 1.54 -15.68 8.98
C VAL A 134 2.97 -16.20 8.84
N SER A 135 3.97 -15.37 9.09
CA SER A 135 5.39 -15.74 9.05
C SER A 135 5.72 -16.88 10.02
N SER A 136 5.14 -16.86 11.23
CA SER A 136 5.40 -17.88 12.25
C SER A 136 4.80 -19.25 11.90
N ARG A 137 3.68 -19.26 11.18
CA ARG A 137 2.91 -20.48 10.87
C ARG A 137 3.38 -21.17 9.59
N PHE A 138 3.82 -20.39 8.61
CA PHE A 138 4.24 -20.88 7.30
C PHE A 138 5.31 -21.99 7.33
N PRO A 139 6.36 -21.96 8.18
CA PRO A 139 7.36 -23.03 8.24
C PRO A 139 6.76 -24.40 8.55
N SER A 140 5.76 -24.46 9.44
CA SER A 140 5.08 -25.73 9.74
C SER A 140 4.21 -26.18 8.57
N TYR A 141 3.49 -25.25 7.95
CA TYR A 141 2.67 -25.52 6.75
C TYR A 141 3.53 -26.11 5.62
N TYR A 142 4.62 -25.44 5.26
CA TYR A 142 5.53 -25.90 4.21
C TYR A 142 6.15 -27.26 4.54
N LYS A 143 6.63 -27.45 5.77
CA LYS A 143 7.25 -28.72 6.19
C LYS A 143 6.27 -29.88 6.07
N VAL A 144 5.05 -29.74 6.58
CA VAL A 144 4.03 -30.79 6.54
C VAL A 144 3.61 -31.09 5.10
N GLY A 145 3.40 -30.05 4.29
CA GLY A 145 3.08 -30.23 2.86
C GLY A 145 4.19 -30.94 2.10
N LYS A 146 5.46 -30.57 2.34
CA LYS A 146 6.62 -31.22 1.73
C LYS A 146 6.70 -32.70 2.11
N SER A 147 6.56 -33.03 3.40
CA SER A 147 6.59 -34.43 3.85
C SER A 147 5.42 -35.26 3.29
N MET A 148 4.24 -34.65 3.13
CA MET A 148 3.11 -35.29 2.46
C MET A 148 3.42 -35.59 0.99
N ALA A 149 4.00 -34.63 0.27
CA ALA A 149 4.39 -34.82 -1.12
C ALA A 149 5.50 -35.89 -1.28
N GLU A 150 6.49 -35.90 -0.39
CA GLU A 150 7.51 -36.97 -0.33
C GLU A 150 6.87 -38.34 -0.14
N ALA A 151 5.83 -38.44 0.71
CA ALA A 151 5.09 -39.68 0.92
C ALA A 151 4.28 -40.11 -0.33
N TYR A 152 3.71 -39.18 -1.09
CA TYR A 152 3.06 -39.49 -2.38
C TYR A 152 4.06 -39.99 -3.43
N VAL A 153 5.23 -39.37 -3.52
CA VAL A 153 6.29 -39.82 -4.45
C VAL A 153 6.73 -41.25 -4.08
N GLY A 154 7.13 -41.47 -2.82
CA GLY A 154 7.69 -42.75 -2.37
C GLY A 154 6.67 -43.88 -2.26
N ASN A 155 5.51 -43.62 -1.65
CA ASN A 155 4.55 -44.66 -1.26
C ASN A 155 3.20 -44.55 -1.98
N GLY A 156 3.05 -43.60 -2.91
CA GLY A 156 1.79 -43.34 -3.59
C GLY A 156 0.69 -42.90 -2.63
N PRO A 157 -0.58 -43.04 -3.06
CA PRO A 157 -1.73 -42.60 -2.25
C PRO A 157 -1.80 -43.24 -0.86
N ALA A 158 -1.33 -44.49 -0.70
CA ALA A 158 -1.35 -45.19 0.59
C ALA A 158 -0.46 -44.52 1.65
N GLY A 159 0.63 -43.83 1.24
CA GLY A 159 1.46 -43.04 2.13
C GLY A 159 0.95 -41.61 2.26
N GLY A 160 0.75 -40.92 1.14
CA GLY A 160 0.34 -39.51 1.11
C GLY A 160 -0.99 -39.24 1.82
N ASN A 161 -2.02 -40.07 1.57
CA ASN A 161 -3.35 -39.85 2.16
C ASN A 161 -3.35 -39.91 3.70
N LYS A 162 -2.40 -40.62 4.32
CA LYS A 162 -2.27 -40.69 5.78
C LYS A 162 -1.85 -39.34 6.38
N MET A 163 -1.23 -38.47 5.59
CA MET A 163 -0.73 -37.17 6.02
C MET A 163 -1.70 -36.02 5.71
N MET A 164 -2.77 -36.28 4.94
CA MET A 164 -3.71 -35.24 4.49
C MET A 164 -4.33 -34.48 5.66
N SER A 165 -4.85 -35.18 6.69
CA SER A 165 -5.45 -34.52 7.85
C SER A 165 -4.48 -33.63 8.62
N ALA A 166 -3.22 -34.02 8.71
CA ALA A 166 -2.19 -33.19 9.35
C ALA A 166 -1.87 -31.95 8.52
N PHE A 167 -1.90 -32.06 7.19
CA PHE A 167 -1.74 -30.92 6.30
C PHE A 167 -2.94 -29.97 6.36
N ASP A 168 -4.16 -30.50 6.30
CA ASP A 168 -5.40 -29.72 6.40
C ASP A 168 -5.45 -28.90 7.70
N GLU A 169 -5.01 -29.47 8.82
CA GLU A 169 -4.90 -28.76 10.09
C GLU A 169 -3.94 -27.55 10.00
N LYS A 170 -2.82 -27.67 9.28
CA LYS A 170 -1.87 -26.55 9.13
C LYS A 170 -2.35 -25.52 8.11
N ALA A 171 -3.05 -25.95 7.07
CA ALA A 171 -3.63 -25.09 6.05
C ALA A 171 -4.80 -24.25 6.60
N ALA A 172 -5.59 -24.81 7.53
CA ALA A 172 -6.75 -24.16 8.12
C ALA A 172 -6.46 -23.29 9.35
N ALA A 173 -5.25 -23.38 9.91
CA ALA A 173 -4.88 -22.65 11.13
C ALA A 173 -4.93 -21.12 10.94
#